data_AF-A0A1X2HVX8-F1
#
_entry.id   AF-A0A1X2HVX8-F1
#
_cell.length_a   1.000
_cell.length_b   1.000
_cell.length_c   1.000
_cell.angle_alpha   90.00
_cell.angle_beta   90.00
_cell.angle_gamma   90.00
#
_symmetry.space_group_name_H-M   'P 1'
#
loop_
_entity.id
_entity.type
_entity.pdbx_description
1 polymer ?
#
loop_
_entity_poly.entity_id
_entity_poly.type
_entity_poly.pdbx_seq_one_letter_code
_entity_poly.pdbx_strand_id
1 'polypeptide(L)'
;LDATYRNTRYECLRPTPLKPRYNQKLLFLLNLFEKSRNFTMEDKNALSYRHAISAIKAYPRQIRSHKEVAQITGVGKKIANLTRIYLSTGTIEEAEALLTNEWYLTMELFSSVFGVGPNTARIWWETGYRTLRDVLDQAKLTSTVRLGIQLFPDFEK
;
A
#
# COMPACT_ATOMS: atom_id res chain seq x y z
N LEU A 1 -0.81 -1.80 26.35
CA LEU A 1 -1.02 -0.80 25.28
C LEU A 1 -1.09 0.60 25.90
N ASP A 2 -1.01 1.66 25.09
CA ASP A 2 -1.26 3.04 25.56
C ASP A 2 -2.70 3.17 26.09
N ALA A 3 -2.88 3.84 27.24
CA ALA A 3 -4.18 3.97 27.91
C ALA A 3 -5.19 4.80 27.10
N THR A 4 -4.72 5.71 26.24
CA THR A 4 -5.58 6.56 25.41
C THR A 4 -6.00 5.88 24.10
N TYR A 5 -5.40 4.74 23.76
CA TYR A 5 -5.64 4.06 22.50
C TYR A 5 -6.91 3.20 22.54
N ARG A 6 -7.86 3.51 21.65
CA ARG A 6 -9.07 2.68 21.45
C ARG A 6 -8.73 1.45 20.62
N ASN A 7 -8.43 0.33 21.31
CA ASN A 7 -8.01 -0.93 20.68
C ASN A 7 -9.20 -1.76 20.13
N THR A 8 -10.03 -1.16 19.30
CA THR A 8 -11.23 -1.81 18.72
C THR A 8 -10.93 -2.47 17.38
N ARG A 9 -11.73 -3.50 17.05
CA ARG A 9 -11.70 -4.15 15.72
C ARG A 9 -12.12 -3.21 14.60
N TYR A 10 -13.11 -2.36 14.86
CA TYR A 10 -13.70 -1.49 13.85
C TYR A 10 -12.93 -0.17 13.73
N GLU A 11 -12.54 0.15 12.50
CA GLU A 11 -11.83 1.37 12.11
C GLU A 11 -12.62 2.64 12.50
N CYS A 12 -13.94 2.63 12.30
CA CYS A 12 -14.81 3.78 12.54
C CYS A 12 -14.91 4.21 14.01
N LEU A 13 -14.45 3.37 14.95
CA LEU A 13 -14.44 3.68 16.37
C LEU A 13 -13.09 4.22 16.86
N ARG A 14 -12.10 4.36 15.95
CA ARG A 14 -10.75 4.85 16.25
C ARG A 14 -10.55 6.27 15.71
N PRO A 15 -10.19 7.25 16.54
CA PRO A 15 -9.80 8.56 16.05
C PRO A 15 -8.48 8.43 15.28
N THR A 16 -8.55 8.57 13.95
CA THR A 16 -7.40 8.39 13.06
C THR A 16 -7.07 9.73 12.40
N PRO A 17 -5.90 10.33 12.68
CA PRO A 17 -5.54 11.64 12.11
C PRO A 17 -5.29 11.55 10.61
N LEU A 18 -5.45 12.66 9.88
CA LEU A 18 -5.13 12.71 8.44
C LEU A 18 -3.65 12.32 8.20
N LYS A 19 -2.74 13.06 8.84
CA LYS A 19 -1.30 12.79 8.86
C LYS A 19 -0.92 12.13 10.19
N PRO A 20 -0.37 10.90 10.19
CA PRO A 20 0.04 10.25 11.43
C PRO A 20 1.24 10.97 12.04
N ARG A 21 1.14 11.31 13.34
CA ARG A 21 2.26 11.93 14.07
C ARG A 21 3.42 10.97 14.29
N TYR A 22 3.13 9.67 14.41
CA TYR A 22 4.10 8.62 14.71
C TYR A 22 4.07 7.49 13.68
N ASN A 23 5.11 6.65 13.67
CA ASN A 23 5.20 5.43 12.86
C ASN A 23 5.09 5.66 11.33
N GLN A 24 5.35 6.88 10.84
CA GLN A 24 5.16 7.26 9.43
C GLN A 24 5.94 6.34 8.46
N LYS A 25 7.23 6.10 8.73
CA LYS A 25 8.07 5.22 7.89
C LYS A 25 7.57 3.76 7.92
N LEU A 26 7.19 3.26 9.09
CA LEU A 26 6.60 1.92 9.21
C LEU A 26 5.31 1.80 8.38
N LEU A 27 4.42 2.80 8.48
CA LEU A 27 3.17 2.84 7.72
C LEU A 27 3.43 2.87 6.21
N PHE A 28 4.42 3.66 5.77
CA PHE A 28 4.86 3.69 4.37
C PHE A 28 5.30 2.31 3.88
N LEU A 29 6.19 1.63 4.62
CA LEU A 29 6.67 0.29 4.24
C LEU A 29 5.55 -0.75 4.22
N LEU A 30 4.62 -0.70 5.18
CA LEU A 30 3.44 -1.58 5.18
C LEU A 30 2.50 -1.29 4.00
N ASN A 31 2.40 -0.04 3.57
CA ASN A 31 1.60 0.36 2.42
C ASN A 31 2.17 -0.18 1.09
N LEU A 32 3.50 -0.32 0.99
CA LEU A 32 4.13 -0.96 -0.17
C LEU A 32 3.66 -2.42 -0.31
N PHE A 33 3.63 -3.15 0.80
CA PHE A 33 3.08 -4.52 0.81
C PHE A 33 1.60 -4.56 0.48
N GLU A 34 0.80 -3.64 1.02
CA GLU A 34 -0.63 -3.56 0.73
C GLU A 34 -0.88 -3.40 -0.77
N LYS A 35 -0.22 -2.43 -1.40
CA LYS A 35 -0.29 -2.20 -2.85
C LYS A 35 0.19 -3.41 -3.65
N SER A 36 1.31 -4.02 -3.25
CA SER A 36 1.84 -5.22 -3.91
C SER A 36 0.82 -6.35 -3.90
N ARG A 37 0.15 -6.61 -2.77
CA ARG A 37 -0.90 -7.64 -2.66
C ARG A 37 -2.15 -7.30 -3.46
N ASN A 38 -2.49 -6.01 -3.54
CA ASN A 38 -3.57 -5.54 -4.39
C ASN A 38 -3.27 -5.78 -5.88
N PHE A 39 -2.03 -5.54 -6.31
CA PHE A 39 -1.59 -5.82 -7.69
C PHE A 39 -1.53 -7.32 -8.02
N THR A 40 -1.26 -8.19 -7.04
CA THR A 40 -1.32 -9.65 -7.22
C THR A 40 -2.72 -10.25 -7.05
N MET A 41 -3.77 -9.43 -6.91
CA MET A 41 -5.16 -9.86 -6.68
C MET A 41 -5.34 -10.69 -5.39
N GLU A 42 -4.48 -10.48 -4.40
CA GLU A 42 -4.57 -11.09 -3.08
C GLU A 42 -5.37 -10.21 -2.11
N ASP A 43 -6.65 -9.96 -2.42
CA ASP A 43 -7.50 -8.98 -1.71
C ASP A 43 -7.58 -9.20 -0.20
N LYS A 44 -7.63 -10.46 0.25
CA LYS A 44 -7.67 -10.80 1.68
C LYS A 44 -6.38 -10.40 2.40
N ASN A 45 -5.24 -10.54 1.73
CA ASN A 45 -3.95 -10.15 2.27
C ASN A 45 -3.81 -8.62 2.27
N ALA A 46 -4.18 -7.95 1.17
CA ALA A 46 -4.23 -6.49 1.10
C ALA A 46 -5.14 -5.92 2.21
N LEU A 47 -6.34 -6.47 2.39
CA LEU A 47 -7.26 -6.08 3.46
C LEU A 47 -6.65 -6.23 4.87
N SER A 48 -5.89 -7.31 5.11
CA SER A 48 -5.20 -7.51 6.39
C SER A 48 -4.15 -6.41 6.64
N TYR A 49 -3.41 -5.99 5.60
CA TYR A 49 -2.52 -4.83 5.71
C TYR A 49 -3.31 -3.54 5.95
N ARG A 50 -4.42 -3.30 5.25
CA ARG A 50 -5.27 -2.10 5.45
C ARG A 50 -5.75 -1.97 6.90
N HIS A 51 -6.22 -3.06 7.51
CA HIS A 51 -6.65 -3.08 8.91
C HIS A 51 -5.49 -2.73 9.86
N ALA A 52 -4.32 -3.34 9.66
CA ALA A 52 -3.16 -3.07 10.51
C ALA A 52 -2.61 -1.65 10.33
N ILE A 53 -2.52 -1.16 9.09
CA ILE A 53 -2.11 0.21 8.76
C ILE A 53 -3.05 1.19 9.44
N SER A 54 -4.38 0.99 9.36
CA SER A 54 -5.35 1.84 10.05
C SER A 54 -5.14 1.85 11.56
N ALA A 55 -4.96 0.67 12.17
CA ALA A 55 -4.74 0.54 13.61
C ALA A 55 -3.43 1.23 14.06
N ILE A 56 -2.33 1.02 13.33
CA ILE A 56 -1.02 1.63 13.63
C ILE A 56 -1.06 3.15 13.40
N LYS A 57 -1.81 3.62 12.38
CA LYS A 57 -1.99 5.04 12.08
C LYS A 57 -2.75 5.77 13.18
N ALA A 58 -3.71 5.10 13.82
CA ALA A 58 -4.45 5.62 14.97
C ALA A 58 -3.67 5.51 16.30
N TYR A 59 -2.51 4.86 16.31
CA TYR A 59 -1.77 4.64 17.54
C TYR A 59 -1.13 5.95 18.05
N PRO A 60 -1.34 6.33 19.33
CA PRO A 60 -1.08 7.68 19.82
C PRO A 60 0.41 7.98 20.11
N ARG A 61 1.31 7.03 19.86
CA ARG A 61 2.77 7.17 20.06
C ARG A 61 3.58 6.26 19.15
N GLN A 62 4.90 6.36 19.23
CA GLN A 62 5.79 5.43 18.54
C GLN A 62 5.70 4.03 19.16
N ILE A 63 5.59 3.01 18.32
CA ILE A 63 5.66 1.60 18.72
C ILE A 63 7.11 1.31 19.11
N ARG A 64 7.30 0.61 20.24
CA ARG A 64 8.62 0.36 20.83
C ARG A 64 8.99 -1.12 20.86
N SER A 65 8.02 -2.03 20.72
CA SER A 65 8.31 -3.46 20.79
C SER A 65 7.36 -4.32 19.95
N HIS A 66 7.83 -5.52 19.62
CA HIS A 66 7.02 -6.57 19.00
C HIS A 66 5.81 -6.96 19.87
N LYS A 67 6.00 -7.11 21.19
CA LYS A 67 4.93 -7.52 22.11
C LYS A 67 3.80 -6.50 22.13
N GLU A 68 4.15 -5.22 22.05
CA GLU A 68 3.19 -4.12 22.02
C GLU A 68 2.36 -4.13 20.73
N VAL A 69 3.00 -4.23 19.56
CA VAL A 69 2.26 -4.20 18.29
C VAL A 69 1.39 -5.45 18.12
N ALA A 70 1.82 -6.60 18.64
CA ALA A 70 1.05 -7.85 18.60
C ALA A 70 -0.23 -7.81 19.45
N GLN A 71 -0.35 -6.86 20.39
CA GLN A 71 -1.57 -6.65 21.18
C GLN A 71 -2.60 -5.75 20.46
N ILE A 72 -2.20 -5.08 19.38
CA ILE A 72 -3.08 -4.18 18.64
C ILE A 72 -4.07 -5.00 17.81
N THR A 73 -5.36 -4.82 18.07
CA THR A 73 -6.44 -5.47 17.33
C THR A 73 -6.37 -5.06 15.85
N GLY A 74 -6.32 -6.07 14.96
CA GLY A 74 -6.13 -5.87 13.52
C GLY A 74 -4.69 -6.11 13.05
N VAL A 75 -3.71 -6.21 13.96
CA VAL A 75 -2.33 -6.59 13.61
C VAL A 75 -2.17 -8.11 13.72
N GLY A 76 -1.94 -8.76 12.58
CA GLY A 76 -1.61 -10.19 12.53
C GLY A 76 -0.13 -10.50 12.82
N LYS A 77 0.17 -11.79 13.03
CA LYS A 77 1.55 -12.27 13.33
C LYS A 77 2.59 -11.81 12.31
N LYS A 78 2.25 -11.84 11.02
CA LYS A 78 3.17 -11.39 9.94
C LYS A 78 3.55 -9.92 10.11
N ILE A 79 2.58 -9.04 10.32
CA ILE A 79 2.80 -7.59 10.44
C ILE A 79 3.52 -7.26 11.75
N ALA A 80 3.23 -7.98 12.83
CA ALA A 80 3.99 -7.87 14.07
C ALA A 80 5.48 -8.24 13.86
N ASN A 81 5.76 -9.33 13.14
CA ASN A 81 7.12 -9.73 12.77
C ASN A 81 7.83 -8.70 11.88
N LEU A 82 7.14 -8.14 10.88
CA LEU A 82 7.68 -7.06 10.05
C LEU A 82 8.01 -5.82 10.90
N THR A 83 7.15 -5.48 11.85
CA THR A 83 7.40 -4.38 12.79
C THR A 83 8.61 -4.67 13.68
N ARG A 84 8.81 -5.91 14.12
CA ARG A 84 10.02 -6.31 14.87
C ARG A 84 11.28 -6.06 14.04
N ILE A 85 11.28 -6.48 12.78
CA ILE A 85 12.41 -6.25 11.86
C ILE A 85 12.65 -4.74 11.73
N TYR A 86 11.61 -3.96 11.43
CA TYR A 86 11.69 -2.50 11.35
C TYR A 86 12.27 -1.85 12.62
N LEU A 87 11.87 -2.32 13.81
CA LEU A 87 12.40 -1.78 15.08
C LEU A 87 13.89 -2.10 15.28
N SER A 88 14.37 -3.23 14.74
CA SER A 88 15.80 -3.60 14.82
C SER A 88 16.68 -2.93 13.77
N THR A 89 16.20 -2.74 12.55
CA THR A 89 17.02 -2.30 11.41
C THR A 89 16.68 -0.88 10.93
N GLY A 90 15.55 -0.31 11.36
CA GLY A 90 15.02 0.96 10.87
C GLY A 90 14.36 0.89 9.48
N THR A 91 14.29 -0.30 8.86
CA THR A 91 13.60 -0.51 7.58
C THR A 91 13.12 -1.97 7.41
N ILE A 92 12.46 -2.28 6.30
CA ILE A 92 12.07 -3.64 5.91
C ILE A 92 12.59 -3.84 4.50
N GLU A 93 13.65 -4.62 4.35
CA GLU A 93 14.34 -4.84 3.07
C GLU A 93 13.41 -5.34 1.96
N GLU A 94 12.52 -6.29 2.27
CA GLU A 94 11.51 -6.79 1.33
C GLU A 94 10.57 -5.67 0.83
N ALA A 95 10.27 -4.66 1.66
CA ALA A 95 9.46 -3.52 1.24
C ALA A 95 10.27 -2.52 0.40
N GLU A 96 11.52 -2.24 0.77
CA GLU A 96 12.41 -1.36 0.00
C GLU A 96 12.70 -1.95 -1.39
N ALA A 97 12.84 -3.27 -1.50
CA ALA A 97 13.02 -3.96 -2.78
C ALA A 97 11.88 -3.72 -3.77
N LEU A 98 10.65 -3.43 -3.28
CA LEU A 98 9.52 -3.08 -4.15
C LEU A 98 9.70 -1.72 -4.83
N LEU A 99 10.43 -0.78 -4.22
CA LEU A 99 10.67 0.55 -4.79
C LEU A 99 11.60 0.52 -6.00
N THR A 100 12.39 -0.56 -6.16
CA THR A 100 13.26 -0.77 -7.31
C THR A 100 12.77 -1.88 -8.23
N ASN A 101 11.64 -2.51 -7.90
CA ASN A 101 11.11 -3.63 -8.65
C ASN A 101 10.34 -3.12 -9.88
N GLU A 102 10.82 -3.45 -11.09
CA GLU A 102 10.22 -3.01 -12.36
C GLU A 102 8.73 -3.36 -12.47
N TRP A 103 8.36 -4.58 -12.05
CA TRP A 103 6.96 -5.01 -12.06
C TRP A 103 6.10 -4.14 -11.15
N TYR A 104 6.54 -3.91 -9.91
CA TYR A 104 5.80 -3.07 -8.97
C TYR A 104 5.62 -1.64 -9.48
N LEU A 105 6.71 -1.02 -9.95
CA LEU A 105 6.70 0.34 -10.47
C LEU A 105 5.79 0.48 -11.69
N THR A 106 5.79 -0.51 -12.58
CA THR A 106 4.92 -0.49 -13.77
C THR A 106 3.46 -0.71 -13.39
N MET A 107 3.18 -1.61 -12.45
CA MET A 107 1.82 -1.82 -11.94
C MET A 107 1.28 -0.57 -11.24
N GLU A 108 2.12 0.14 -10.49
CA GLU A 108 1.79 1.41 -9.86
C GLU A 108 1.50 2.50 -10.91
N LEU A 109 2.38 2.65 -11.91
CA LEU A 109 2.20 3.56 -13.03
C LEU A 109 0.87 3.30 -13.75
N PHE A 110 0.61 2.06 -14.15
CA PHE A 110 -0.61 1.72 -14.88
C PHE A 110 -1.86 1.93 -14.03
N SER A 111 -1.85 1.53 -12.76
CA SER A 111 -2.99 1.68 -11.86
C SER A 111 -3.25 3.12 -11.41
N SER A 112 -2.30 4.03 -11.66
CA SER A 112 -2.48 5.47 -11.39
C SER A 112 -3.26 6.19 -12.49
N VAL A 113 -3.42 5.57 -13.66
CA VAL A 113 -4.22 6.11 -14.76
C VAL A 113 -5.72 6.02 -14.42
N PHE A 114 -6.44 7.12 -14.65
CA PHE A 114 -7.88 7.14 -14.45
C PHE A 114 -8.60 6.07 -15.30
N GLY A 115 -9.41 5.23 -14.63
CA GLY A 115 -10.14 4.13 -15.27
C GLY A 115 -9.35 2.84 -15.41
N VAL A 116 -8.12 2.76 -14.90
CA VAL A 116 -7.29 1.55 -14.91
C VAL A 116 -7.17 1.00 -13.49
N GLY A 117 -7.67 -0.22 -13.29
CA GLY A 117 -7.50 -0.96 -12.04
C GLY A 117 -6.37 -2.01 -12.10
N PRO A 118 -6.09 -2.70 -10.99
CA PRO A 118 -5.04 -3.72 -10.91
C PRO A 118 -5.15 -4.82 -11.95
N ASN A 119 -6.38 -5.25 -12.28
CA ASN A 119 -6.60 -6.29 -13.27
C ASN A 119 -6.17 -5.84 -14.69
N THR A 120 -6.56 -4.63 -15.09
CA THR A 120 -6.18 -4.07 -16.39
C THR A 120 -4.68 -3.80 -16.47
N ALA A 121 -4.09 -3.25 -15.40
CA ALA A 121 -2.65 -3.05 -15.30
C ALA A 121 -1.88 -4.37 -15.47
N ARG A 122 -2.38 -5.46 -14.87
CA ARG A 122 -1.75 -6.78 -15.00
C ARG A 122 -1.83 -7.32 -16.44
N ILE A 123 -2.98 -7.17 -17.10
CA ILE A 123 -3.13 -7.57 -18.51
C ILE A 123 -2.13 -6.81 -19.38
N TRP A 124 -1.95 -5.50 -19.17
CA TRP A 124 -0.95 -4.72 -19.90
C TRP A 124 0.48 -5.20 -19.64
N TRP A 125 0.81 -5.49 -18.38
CA TRP A 125 2.11 -6.05 -18.03
C TRP A 125 2.38 -7.39 -18.73
N GLU A 126 1.42 -8.32 -18.68
CA GLU A 126 1.48 -9.65 -19.29
C GLU A 126 1.56 -9.58 -20.83
N THR A 127 0.96 -8.54 -21.42
CA THR A 127 1.06 -8.25 -22.86
C THR A 127 2.45 -7.72 -23.25
N GLY A 128 3.26 -7.28 -22.27
CA GLY A 128 4.63 -6.79 -22.50
C GLY A 128 4.77 -5.27 -22.44
N TYR A 129 3.70 -4.52 -22.12
CA TYR A 129 3.77 -3.07 -21.99
C TYR A 129 4.51 -2.67 -20.71
N ARG A 130 5.35 -1.63 -20.81
CA ARG A 130 6.10 -1.08 -19.67
C ARG A 130 5.86 0.41 -19.47
N THR A 131 5.42 1.09 -20.53
CA THR A 131 5.16 2.53 -20.51
C THR A 131 3.73 2.84 -20.94
N LEU A 132 3.22 4.02 -20.53
CA LEU A 132 1.92 4.51 -21.01
C LEU A 132 1.91 4.77 -22.53
N ARG A 133 3.09 4.98 -23.12
CA ARG A 133 3.24 5.14 -24.57
C ARG A 133 2.98 3.81 -25.30
N ASP A 134 3.53 2.71 -24.80
CA ASP A 134 3.26 1.37 -25.36
C ASP A 134 1.76 1.08 -25.39
N VAL A 135 1.08 1.42 -24.28
CA VAL A 135 -0.36 1.25 -24.13
C VAL A 135 -1.14 2.10 -25.13
N LEU A 136 -0.78 3.37 -25.31
CA LEU A 136 -1.45 4.27 -26.28
C LEU A 136 -1.31 3.80 -27.73
N ASP A 137 -0.15 3.26 -28.08
CA ASP A 137 0.20 2.90 -29.45
C ASP A 137 -0.34 1.51 -29.84
N GLN A 138 -0.37 0.56 -28.91
CA GLN A 138 -0.61 -0.85 -29.22
C GLN A 138 -1.91 -1.42 -28.64
N ALA A 139 -2.43 -0.85 -27.55
CA ALA A 139 -3.60 -1.40 -26.87
C ALA A 139 -4.93 -0.91 -27.47
N LYS A 140 -5.96 -1.75 -27.39
CA LYS A 140 -7.35 -1.33 -27.61
C LYS A 140 -7.89 -0.70 -26.33
N LEU A 141 -8.11 0.61 -26.37
CA LEU A 141 -8.51 1.41 -25.21
C LEU A 141 -9.93 1.93 -25.36
N THR A 142 -10.64 2.05 -24.24
CA THR A 142 -11.86 2.86 -24.18
C THR A 142 -11.49 4.34 -24.31
N SER A 143 -12.45 5.18 -24.74
CA SER A 143 -12.26 6.62 -24.83
C SER A 143 -11.82 7.23 -23.49
N THR A 144 -12.40 6.77 -22.39
CA THR A 144 -12.07 7.19 -21.03
C THR A 144 -10.62 6.88 -20.66
N VAL A 145 -10.14 5.65 -20.90
CA VAL A 145 -8.76 5.27 -20.56
C VAL A 145 -7.75 6.02 -21.44
N ARG A 146 -8.04 6.17 -22.74
CA ARG A 146 -7.20 6.98 -23.64
C ARG A 146 -7.06 8.42 -23.13
N LEU A 147 -8.16 9.05 -22.76
CA LEU A 147 -8.15 10.41 -22.19
C LEU A 147 -7.40 10.44 -20.85
N GLY A 148 -7.61 9.43 -20.00
CA GLY A 148 -6.91 9.28 -18.73
C GLY A 148 -5.39 9.21 -18.88
N ILE A 149 -4.87 8.57 -19.93
CA ILE A 149 -3.44 8.57 -20.23
C ILE A 149 -2.98 9.92 -20.79
N GLN A 150 -3.75 10.52 -21.70
CA GLN A 150 -3.37 11.80 -22.32
C GLN A 150 -3.30 12.95 -21.31
N LEU A 151 -4.19 12.95 -20.32
CA LEU A 151 -4.23 13.95 -19.25
C LEU A 151 -3.42 13.53 -18.01
N PHE A 152 -2.76 12.37 -18.04
CA PHE A 152 -2.01 11.85 -16.89
C PHE A 152 -1.04 12.88 -16.30
N PRO A 153 -0.24 13.64 -17.10
CA PRO A 153 0.68 14.65 -16.56
C PRO A 153 -0.01 15.81 -15.80
N ASP A 154 -1.29 16.08 -16.08
CA ASP A 154 -2.03 17.15 -15.40
C ASP A 154 -2.54 16.72 -14.01
N PHE A 155 -2.68 15.41 -13.80
CA PHE A 155 -3.17 14.82 -12.55
C PHE A 155 -2.05 14.27 -11.67
N GLU A 156 -0.87 13.99 -12.22
CA GLU A 156 0.32 13.59 -11.48
C GLU A 156 0.95 14.82 -10.79
N LYS A 157 0.51 15.12 -9.57
CA LYS A 157 1.06 16.16 -8.69
C LYS A 157 1.43 15.62 -7.32
#